data_AF-A0A955N963-F1
#
_entry.id   AF-A0A955N963-F1
#
_cell.length_a   1.000
_cell.length_b   1.000
_cell.length_c   1.000
_cell.angle_alpha   90.00
_cell.angle_beta   90.00
_cell.angle_gamma   90.00
#
_symmetry.space_group_name_H-M   'P 1'
#
loop_
_entity.id
_entity.type
_entity.pdbx_description
1 polymer ?
#
loop_
_entity_poly.entity_id
_entity_poly.type
_entity_poly.pdbx_seq_one_letter_code
_entity_poly.pdbx_strand_id
1 'polypeptide(L)' 'WLMNGTAIDSSGFPATVPATWQMAGAHDVNGDGKADVIWRNNSNGAVAVWVMNGVIITFTTFPGAASTDWEIQ' A
#
# COMPACT_ATOMS: atom_id res chain seq x y z
N TRP A 1 -10.95 0.26 -5.49
CA TRP A 1 -12.25 0.96 -5.38
C TRP A 1 -12.41 1.40 -3.92
N LEU A 2 -13.04 2.55 -3.68
CA LEU A 2 -13.50 2.97 -2.37
C LEU A 2 -14.98 2.59 -2.23
N MET A 3 -15.34 2.06 -1.07
CA MET A 3 -16.68 1.54 -0.79
C MET A 3 -17.43 2.47 0.15
N ASN A 4 -18.73 2.60 -0.07
CA ASN A 4 -19.68 3.14 0.89
C ASN A 4 -20.76 2.08 1.15
N GLY A 5 -20.62 1.32 2.24
CA GLY A 5 -21.43 0.13 2.49
C GLY A 5 -21.22 -0.92 1.38
N THR A 6 -22.29 -1.32 0.70
CA THR A 6 -22.22 -2.26 -0.43
C THR A 6 -22.06 -1.58 -1.78
N ALA A 7 -22.04 -0.24 -1.84
CA ALA A 7 -21.87 0.52 -3.06
C ALA A 7 -20.40 0.90 -3.29
N ILE A 8 -20.00 0.98 -4.56
CA ILE A 8 -18.73 1.60 -4.94
C ILE A 8 -18.95 3.11 -4.95
N ASP A 9 -18.21 3.81 -4.11
CA ASP A 9 -18.23 5.27 -4.04
C ASP A 9 -17.31 5.87 -5.12
N SER A 10 -16.11 5.31 -5.28
CA SER A 10 -15.20 5.70 -6.35
C SER A 10 -14.20 4.60 -6.71
N SER A 11 -13.56 4.74 -7.88
CA SER A 11 -12.47 3.87 -8.30
C SER A 11 -11.38 4.72 -8.96
N GLY A 12 -10.16 4.19 -8.99
CA GLY A 12 -9.02 4.93 -9.53
C GLY A 12 -7.81 4.02 -9.72
N PHE A 13 -6.88 4.50 -10.54
CA PHE A 13 -5.59 3.87 -10.78
C PHE A 13 -4.50 4.80 -10.25
N PRO A 14 -4.03 4.63 -9.00
CA PRO A 14 -3.11 5.56 -8.36
C PRO A 14 -1.76 5.67 -9.07
N ALA A 15 -1.20 4.55 -9.52
CA ALA A 15 0.05 4.51 -10.29
C ALA A 15 0.33 3.09 -10.85
N THR A 16 1.24 3.02 -11.82
CA THR A 16 1.87 1.76 -12.26
C THR A 16 3.05 1.44 -11.36
N VAL A 17 3.10 0.21 -10.84
CA VAL A 17 4.25 -0.32 -10.09
C VAL A 17 5.05 -1.30 -10.94
N PRO A 18 6.39 -1.37 -10.80
CA PRO A 18 7.18 -2.43 -11.41
C PRO A 18 6.74 -3.81 -10.89
N ALA A 19 6.80 -4.84 -11.74
CA ALA A 19 6.33 -6.19 -11.39
C ALA A 19 7.08 -6.85 -10.22
N THR A 20 8.25 -6.33 -9.83
CA THR A 20 8.99 -6.79 -8.65
C THR A 20 8.33 -6.37 -7.34
N TRP A 21 7.48 -5.33 -7.37
CA TRP A 21 6.72 -4.86 -6.22
C TRP A 21 5.34 -5.52 -6.18
N GLN A 22 5.02 -6.14 -5.06
CA GLN A 22 3.72 -6.73 -4.80
C GLN A 22 3.06 -6.05 -3.60
N MET A 23 1.73 -5.97 -3.63
CA MET A 23 0.97 -5.48 -2.48
C MET A 23 1.12 -6.49 -1.35
N ALA A 24 1.69 -6.05 -0.24
CA ALA A 24 1.80 -6.84 0.98
C ALA A 24 0.57 -6.68 1.88
N GLY A 25 -0.11 -5.54 1.82
CA GLY A 25 -1.34 -5.31 2.57
C GLY A 25 -1.84 -3.87 2.48
N ALA A 26 -2.94 -3.62 3.19
CA ALA A 26 -3.49 -2.28 3.38
C ALA A 26 -3.84 -2.06 4.85
N HIS A 27 -3.39 -0.95 5.43
CA HIS A 27 -3.62 -0.60 6.83
C HIS A 27 -3.48 0.91 7.02
N ASP A 28 -4.08 1.48 8.07
CA ASP A 28 -3.83 2.87 8.44
C ASP A 28 -2.46 2.98 9.13
N VAL A 29 -1.42 3.32 8.35
CA VAL A 29 -0.03 3.31 8.83
C VAL A 29 0.33 4.66 9.46
N ASN A 30 -0.27 5.75 8.98
CA ASN A 30 -0.02 7.10 9.48
C ASN A 30 -0.98 7.55 10.61
N GLY A 31 -2.04 6.78 10.90
CA GLY A 31 -3.01 7.04 11.96
C GLY A 31 -4.04 8.11 11.60
N ASP A 32 -4.30 8.36 10.32
CA ASP A 32 -5.24 9.39 9.86
C ASP A 32 -6.67 8.89 9.62
N GLY A 33 -6.92 7.61 9.91
CA GLY A 33 -8.19 6.93 9.72
C GLY A 33 -8.43 6.42 8.29
N LYS A 34 -7.44 6.48 7.40
CA LYS A 34 -7.52 6.00 6.02
C LYS A 34 -6.55 4.85 5.79
N ALA A 35 -6.94 3.93 4.91
CA ALA A 35 -6.08 2.80 4.58
C ALA A 35 -4.95 3.22 3.64
N ASP A 36 -3.72 3.03 4.07
CA ASP A 36 -2.49 3.13 3.28
C ASP A 36 -2.16 1.79 2.61
N VAL A 37 -1.32 1.81 1.56
CA VAL A 37 -0.90 0.59 0.85
C VAL A 37 0.55 0.25 1.18
N ILE A 38 0.77 -0.98 1.61
CA ILE A 38 2.10 -1.51 1.91
C ILE A 38 2.54 -2.36 0.72
N TRP A 39 3.71 -2.05 0.18
CA TRP A 39 4.35 -2.73 -0.93
C TRP A 39 5.62 -3.43 -0.47
N ARG A 40 5.87 -4.61 -1.05
CA ARG A 40 7.08 -5.38 -0.83
C ARG A 40 7.74 -5.69 -2.17
N ASN A 41 9.04 -5.44 -2.25
CA ASN A 41 9.84 -5.83 -3.40
C ASN A 41 10.38 -7.24 -3.19
N ASN A 42 9.92 -8.18 -4.01
CA ASN A 42 10.30 -9.59 -3.87
C ASN A 42 11.73 -9.89 -4.33
N SER A 43 12.40 -8.98 -5.04
CA SER A 43 13.80 -9.22 -5.46
C SER A 43 14.81 -8.90 -4.35
N ASN A 44 14.48 -8.01 -3.42
CA ASN A 44 15.43 -7.52 -2.43
C ASN A 44 14.85 -7.29 -1.02
N GLY A 45 13.56 -7.60 -0.78
CA GLY A 45 12.91 -7.44 0.51
C GLY A 45 12.61 -5.99 0.91
N ALA A 46 12.84 -5.01 0.03
CA ALA A 46 12.53 -3.62 0.33
C ALA A 46 11.02 -3.44 0.58
N VAL A 47 10.68 -2.62 1.58
CA VAL A 47 9.29 -2.26 1.88
C VAL A 47 9.08 -0.79 1.56
N ALA A 48 7.96 -0.48 0.92
CA ALA A 48 7.50 0.86 0.68
C ALA A 48 6.06 1.00 1.18
N VAL A 49 5.72 2.17 1.71
CA VAL A 49 4.34 2.50 2.09
C VAL A 49 3.89 3.68 1.26
N TRP A 50 2.74 3.53 0.62
CA TRP A 50 2.01 4.61 -0.01
C TRP A 50 0.97 5.12 0.97
N VAL A 51 1.18 6.34 1.45
CA VAL A 51 0.21 7.05 2.28
C VAL A 51 -0.92 7.55 1.37
N MET A 52 -2.16 7.17 1.65
CA MET A 52 -3.28 7.33 0.73
C MET A 52 -4.33 8.32 1.24
N ASN A 53 -4.89 9.10 0.31
CA ASN A 53 -6.14 9.81 0.53
C ASN A 53 -7.16 9.35 -0.52
N GLY A 54 -7.89 8.28 -0.20
CA GLY A 54 -8.74 7.60 -1.16
C GLY A 54 -7.90 6.88 -2.22
N VAL A 55 -8.04 7.27 -3.49
CA VAL A 55 -7.27 6.71 -4.62
C VAL A 55 -6.04 7.56 -4.99
N ILE A 56 -5.72 8.58 -4.19
CA ILE A 56 -4.58 9.48 -4.40
C ILE A 56 -3.44 9.08 -3.47
N ILE A 57 -2.22 8.96 -4.00
CA ILE A 57 -1.00 8.82 -3.19
C ILE A 57 -0.61 10.21 -2.71
N THR A 58 -0.61 10.41 -1.39
CA THR A 58 -0.22 11.69 -0.77
C THR A 58 1.29 11.73 -0.53
N PHE A 59 1.89 10.61 -0.14
CA PHE A 59 3.33 10.47 0.03
C PHE A 59 3.78 9.01 -0.08
N THR A 60 5.07 8.77 -0.39
CA THR A 60 5.69 7.45 -0.39
C THR A 60 6.86 7.42 0.58
N THR A 61 6.84 6.49 1.53
CA THR A 61 7.94 6.30 2.51
C THR A 61 8.58 4.92 2.41
N PHE A 62 9.86 4.82 2.77
CA PHE A 62 10.65 3.58 2.78
C PHE A 62 11.12 3.31 4.22
N PRO A 63 10.35 2.55 5.02
CA PRO A 63 10.69 2.28 6.42
C PRO A 63 11.91 1.36 6.58
N GLY A 64 12.34 0.67 5.50
CA GLY A 64 13.52 -0.19 5.49
C GLY A 64 13.33 -1.44 4.62
N ALA A 65 14.27 -2.37 4.70
CA ALA A 65 14.14 -3.70 4.11
C ALA A 65 13.78 -4.71 5.22
N ALA A 66 12.79 -5.56 4.95
CA ALA A 66 12.47 -6.69 5.81
C ALA A 66 12.95 -7.98 5.11
N SER A 67 13.54 -8.91 5.86
CA SER A 67 13.95 -10.23 5.37
C SER A 67 12.88 -10.85 4.47
N THR A 68 13.25 -11.44 3.33
CA THR A 68 12.34 -12.13 2.40
C THR A 68 11.49 -13.20 3.06
N ASP A 69 11.95 -13.73 4.19
CA ASP A 69 11.32 -14.82 4.93
C ASP A 69 10.32 -14.33 5.99
N TRP A 70 10.07 -13.01 6.06
CA TRP A 70 9.09 -12.43 6.96
C TRP A 70 7.69 -12.43 6.33
N GLU A 71 6.73 -13.00 7.05
CA GLU A 71 5.30 -12.94 6.74
C GLU A 71 4.57 -12.09 7.78
N ILE A 72 3.56 -11.34 7.35
CA ILE A 72 2.56 -10.74 8.23
C ILE A 72 1.59 -11.85 8.64
N GLN A 73 1.47 -12.12 9.94
CA GLN A 73 0.39 -12.96 10.49
C GLN A 73 -0.93 -12.21 10.58
#